data_AF-A0A6A5FJ13-F1
#
_entry.id   AF-A0A6A5FJ13-F1
#
_cell.length_a   1.000
_cell.length_b   1.000
_cell.length_c   1.000
_cell.angle_alpha   90.00
_cell.angle_beta   90.00
_cell.angle_gamma   90.00
#
_symmetry.space_group_name_H-M   'P 1'
#
loop_
_entity.id
_entity.type
_entity.pdbx_description
1 polymer ?
#
loop_
_entity_poly.entity_id
_entity_poly.type
_entity_poly.pdbx_seq_one_letter_code
_entity_poly.pdbx_strand_id
1 'polypeptide(L)'
;MNSDTVLLLETINFAAEKHRNQRRKDPEETPYINHPIGVARILSYEGGITDIEVLQAALLHDTVEDTDTTPEEIEAKFGPIVARIVQEVTDDKMLPKHERKRMQVEHAPHSSGQAKLVKLADKLYNLRDLNRRTPAGWTAERVQEYFVWACEVVKGLKGTNLALEEKLEELFRQRRTINFAAEKHRNQRRKDPEETPYINHPIGVARILSYEGGITDIKVLQAALLHDTVEDTDTTPEEIEAKFGPIVARIVQEVTDDKTLPKHERKRMQVEHAPHSSGQAKLVKLADKLYNLRDLNRCTPAAERVQEYFVWACEVVKGLKGTNLALEEKLEELFRQRGVQL
;
A
#
# COMPACT_ATOMS: atom_id res chain seq x y z
N MET A 1 18.59 -2.13 -37.65
CA MET A 1 18.27 -1.99 -36.22
C MET A 1 17.28 -3.08 -35.89
N ASN A 2 17.56 -3.94 -34.91
CA ASN A 2 16.54 -4.85 -34.39
C ASN A 2 15.41 -4.00 -33.80
N SER A 3 14.16 -4.45 -33.94
CA SER A 3 13.03 -3.79 -33.29
C SER A 3 13.21 -3.84 -31.77
N ASP A 4 12.84 -2.78 -31.06
CA ASP A 4 12.82 -2.74 -29.59
C ASP A 4 12.06 -3.93 -28.98
N THR A 5 11.05 -4.44 -29.69
CA THR A 5 10.33 -5.65 -29.28
C THR A 5 11.24 -6.88 -29.27
N VAL A 6 12.09 -7.05 -30.28
CA VAL A 6 13.06 -8.15 -30.34
C VAL A 6 14.07 -8.02 -29.20
N LEU A 7 14.61 -6.82 -28.97
CA LEU A 7 15.55 -6.56 -27.89
C LEU A 7 14.94 -6.88 -26.51
N LEU A 8 13.70 -6.47 -26.25
CA LEU A 8 13.02 -6.78 -24.99
C LEU A 8 12.75 -8.28 -24.84
N LEU A 9 12.31 -8.97 -25.89
CA LEU A 9 12.05 -10.41 -25.82
C LEU A 9 13.33 -11.20 -25.53
N GLU A 10 14.45 -10.85 -26.17
CA GLU A 10 15.76 -11.46 -25.90
C GLU A 10 16.19 -11.22 -24.45
N THR A 11 16.05 -10.00 -23.95
CA THR A 11 16.40 -9.65 -22.57
C THR A 11 15.51 -10.36 -21.55
N ILE A 12 14.19 -10.43 -21.76
CA ILE A 12 13.26 -11.16 -20.88
C ILE A 12 13.60 -12.65 -20.85
N ASN A 13 13.86 -13.25 -22.02
CA ASN A 13 14.23 -14.68 -22.07
C ASN A 13 15.52 -14.94 -21.28
N PHE A 14 16.55 -14.12 -21.49
CA PHE A 14 17.81 -14.24 -20.76
C PHE A 14 17.62 -14.12 -19.24
N ALA A 15 16.91 -13.10 -18.77
CA ALA A 15 16.62 -12.92 -17.35
C ALA A 15 15.82 -14.11 -16.79
N ALA A 16 14.86 -14.64 -17.54
CA ALA A 16 14.07 -15.80 -17.14
C ALA A 16 14.92 -17.07 -17.01
N GLU A 17 15.84 -17.31 -17.93
CA GLU A 17 16.77 -18.45 -17.89
C GLU A 17 17.72 -18.38 -16.69
N LYS A 18 18.26 -17.19 -16.40
CA LYS A 18 19.18 -16.95 -15.28
C LYS A 18 18.46 -17.08 -13.93
N HIS A 19 17.26 -16.54 -13.82
CA HIS A 19 16.45 -16.59 -12.59
C HIS A 19 15.52 -17.83 -12.48
N ARG A 20 15.65 -18.84 -13.36
CA ARG A 20 14.71 -19.99 -13.47
C ARG A 20 14.45 -20.72 -12.14
N ASN A 21 15.46 -20.80 -11.29
CA ASN A 21 15.40 -21.49 -10.00
C ASN A 21 15.20 -20.55 -8.81
N GLN A 22 15.23 -19.23 -9.03
CA GLN A 22 15.05 -18.25 -7.96
C GLN A 22 13.56 -18.02 -7.70
N ARG A 23 13.23 -17.79 -6.43
CA ARG A 23 11.87 -17.47 -5.97
C ARG A 23 11.88 -16.21 -5.11
N ARG A 24 10.76 -15.50 -5.13
CA ARG A 24 10.45 -14.42 -4.20
C ARG A 24 10.19 -15.01 -2.80
N LYS A 25 10.28 -14.16 -1.79
CA LYS A 25 10.17 -14.56 -0.37
C LYS A 25 8.74 -14.45 0.18
N ASP A 26 7.76 -14.28 -0.69
CA ASP A 26 6.35 -14.34 -0.34
C ASP A 26 5.90 -15.80 -0.12
N PRO A 27 4.81 -16.05 0.61
CA PRO A 27 4.38 -17.41 0.96
C PRO A 27 4.07 -18.35 -0.21
N GLU A 28 3.78 -17.81 -1.40
CA GLU A 28 3.51 -18.60 -2.62
C GLU A 28 4.80 -18.95 -3.37
N GLU A 29 5.96 -18.48 -2.91
CA GLU A 29 7.24 -18.60 -3.60
C GLU A 29 7.12 -18.19 -5.07
N THR A 30 6.66 -16.95 -5.30
CA THR A 30 6.41 -16.46 -6.67
C THR A 30 7.72 -16.55 -7.51
N PRO A 31 7.68 -16.99 -8.78
CA PRO A 31 8.87 -17.01 -9.65
C PRO A 31 9.58 -15.65 -9.71
N TYR A 32 10.90 -15.64 -9.52
CA TYR A 32 11.63 -14.37 -9.35
C TYR A 32 11.56 -13.44 -10.57
N ILE A 33 11.47 -14.00 -11.78
CA ILE A 33 11.35 -13.24 -13.03
C ILE A 33 10.17 -12.24 -13.04
N ASN A 34 9.13 -12.48 -12.23
CA ASN A 34 8.01 -11.54 -12.08
C ASN A 34 8.46 -10.18 -11.50
N HIS A 35 9.55 -10.15 -10.72
CA HIS A 35 10.12 -8.91 -10.18
C HIS A 35 10.80 -8.06 -11.26
N PRO A 36 11.83 -8.52 -11.98
CA PRO A 36 12.43 -7.71 -13.05
C PRO A 36 11.42 -7.26 -14.12
N ILE A 37 10.48 -8.13 -14.51
CA ILE A 37 9.37 -7.74 -15.40
C ILE A 37 8.52 -6.63 -14.79
N GLY A 38 8.19 -6.76 -13.50
CA GLY A 38 7.43 -5.77 -12.76
C GLY A 38 8.13 -4.41 -12.63
N VAL A 39 9.44 -4.41 -12.40
CA VAL A 39 10.28 -3.19 -12.35
C VAL A 39 10.30 -2.50 -13.72
N ALA A 40 10.54 -3.25 -14.80
CA ALA A 40 10.50 -2.70 -16.16
C ALA A 40 9.10 -2.17 -16.53
N ARG A 41 8.03 -2.84 -16.09
CA ARG A 41 6.65 -2.38 -16.26
C ARG A 41 6.36 -1.09 -15.49
N ILE A 42 6.87 -0.94 -14.27
CA ILE A 42 6.75 0.30 -13.49
C ILE A 42 7.42 1.45 -14.25
N LEU A 43 8.63 1.24 -14.77
CA LEU A 43 9.35 2.25 -15.54
C LEU A 43 8.56 2.69 -16.78
N SER A 44 8.08 1.73 -17.58
CA SER A 44 7.37 2.05 -18.82
C SER A 44 5.98 2.66 -18.56
N TYR A 45 5.16 2.01 -17.73
CA TYR A 45 3.76 2.38 -17.57
C TYR A 45 3.53 3.54 -16.59
N GLU A 46 4.32 3.61 -15.51
CA GLU A 46 4.13 4.61 -14.46
C GLU A 46 5.21 5.70 -14.49
N GLY A 47 6.43 5.36 -14.90
CA GLY A 47 7.53 6.31 -15.07
C GLY A 47 7.57 6.98 -16.44
N GLY A 48 6.81 6.48 -17.44
CA GLY A 48 6.79 7.00 -18.81
C GLY A 48 8.10 6.76 -19.58
N ILE A 49 8.90 5.78 -19.16
CA ILE A 49 10.23 5.52 -19.74
C ILE A 49 10.11 4.67 -20.99
N THR A 50 10.66 5.18 -22.11
CA THR A 50 10.74 4.49 -23.40
C THR A 50 12.18 4.18 -23.82
N ASP A 51 13.17 4.58 -23.03
CA ASP A 51 14.59 4.26 -23.27
C ASP A 51 14.81 2.75 -23.15
N ILE A 52 15.12 2.11 -24.28
CA ILE A 52 15.28 0.66 -24.38
C ILE A 52 16.40 0.15 -23.48
N GLU A 53 17.50 0.88 -23.33
CA GLU A 53 18.65 0.45 -22.54
C GLU A 53 18.32 0.45 -21.05
N VAL A 54 17.52 1.43 -20.59
CA VAL A 54 17.00 1.49 -19.22
C VAL A 54 16.02 0.35 -18.95
N LEU A 55 15.14 0.03 -19.90
CA LEU A 55 14.18 -1.08 -19.76
C LEU A 55 14.89 -2.44 -19.77
N GLN A 56 15.93 -2.61 -20.61
CA GLN A 56 16.77 -3.81 -20.59
C GLN A 56 17.52 -3.92 -19.26
N ALA A 57 18.15 -2.85 -18.79
CA ALA A 57 18.85 -2.84 -17.51
C ALA A 57 17.90 -3.16 -16.34
N ALA A 58 16.65 -2.68 -16.36
CA ALA A 58 15.65 -3.03 -15.37
C ALA A 58 15.27 -4.52 -15.37
N LEU A 59 15.20 -5.16 -16.54
CA LEU A 59 14.99 -6.60 -16.65
C LEU A 59 16.20 -7.43 -16.17
N LEU A 60 17.39 -6.84 -16.21
CA LEU A 60 18.66 -7.49 -15.90
C LEU A 60 19.25 -7.13 -14.53
N HIS A 61 18.66 -6.18 -13.80
CA HIS A 61 19.30 -5.52 -12.66
C HIS A 61 19.79 -6.46 -11.55
N ASP A 62 19.12 -7.60 -11.35
CA ASP A 62 19.51 -8.62 -10.36
C ASP A 62 20.30 -9.79 -10.95
N THR A 63 20.53 -9.85 -12.26
CA THR A 63 21.16 -11.02 -12.89
C THR A 63 22.61 -11.19 -12.44
N VAL A 64 23.42 -10.12 -12.48
CA VAL A 64 24.80 -10.16 -11.97
C VAL A 64 24.82 -10.34 -10.45
N GLU A 65 23.83 -9.77 -9.75
CA GLU A 65 23.77 -9.80 -8.28
C GLU A 65 23.43 -11.20 -7.74
N ASP A 66 22.47 -11.91 -8.34
CA ASP A 66 21.84 -13.11 -7.75
C ASP A 66 22.02 -14.39 -8.58
N THR A 67 22.72 -14.34 -9.72
CA THR A 67 22.92 -15.50 -10.61
C THR A 67 24.39 -15.71 -10.96
N ASP A 68 24.69 -16.62 -11.90
CA ASP A 68 26.04 -16.89 -12.42
C ASP A 68 26.45 -15.93 -13.56
N THR A 69 25.67 -14.87 -13.79
CA THR A 69 25.89 -13.89 -14.87
C THR A 69 27.05 -12.95 -14.53
N THR A 70 27.92 -12.66 -15.50
CA THR A 70 29.02 -11.71 -15.32
C THR A 70 28.76 -10.38 -16.06
N PRO A 71 29.38 -9.27 -15.65
CA PRO A 71 29.29 -8.00 -16.37
C PRO A 71 29.69 -8.11 -17.85
N GLU A 72 30.72 -8.92 -18.15
CA GLU A 72 31.20 -9.15 -19.52
C GLU A 72 30.17 -9.91 -20.37
N GLU A 73 29.40 -10.84 -19.76
CA GLU A 73 28.30 -11.51 -20.43
C GLU A 73 27.19 -10.52 -20.82
N ILE A 74 26.87 -9.57 -19.92
CA ILE A 74 25.89 -8.52 -20.20
C ILE A 74 26.37 -7.61 -21.32
N GLU A 75 27.63 -7.16 -21.27
CA GLU A 75 28.20 -6.28 -22.30
C GLU A 75 28.22 -6.96 -23.68
N ALA A 76 28.63 -8.23 -23.74
CA ALA A 76 28.70 -8.98 -24.99
C ALA A 76 27.31 -9.17 -25.65
N LYS A 77 26.25 -9.35 -24.84
CA LYS A 77 24.89 -9.64 -25.35
C LYS A 77 24.04 -8.39 -25.56
N PHE A 78 24.15 -7.41 -24.66
CA PHE A 78 23.23 -6.26 -24.59
C PHE A 78 23.94 -4.91 -24.78
N GLY A 79 25.27 -4.92 -24.90
CA GLY A 79 26.07 -3.74 -25.16
C GLY A 79 26.55 -3.01 -23.89
N PRO A 80 27.51 -2.10 -24.06
CA PRO A 80 28.22 -1.46 -22.95
C PRO A 80 27.35 -0.52 -22.12
N ILE A 81 26.32 0.09 -22.71
CA ILE A 81 25.44 1.01 -21.97
C ILE A 81 24.56 0.23 -20.99
N VAL A 82 23.94 -0.87 -21.44
CA VAL A 82 23.16 -1.76 -20.56
C VAL A 82 24.05 -2.34 -19.46
N ALA A 83 25.24 -2.83 -19.80
CA ALA A 83 26.19 -3.36 -18.83
C ALA A 83 26.58 -2.34 -17.75
N ARG A 84 26.85 -1.08 -18.15
CA ARG A 84 27.14 0.01 -17.21
C ARG A 84 25.98 0.27 -16.25
N ILE A 85 24.74 0.35 -16.75
CA ILE A 85 23.57 0.60 -15.89
C ILE A 85 23.38 -0.57 -14.92
N VAL A 86 23.48 -1.82 -15.39
CA VAL A 86 23.40 -3.03 -14.55
C VAL A 86 24.48 -3.03 -13.47
N GLN A 87 25.71 -2.63 -13.81
CA GLN A 87 26.81 -2.54 -12.86
C GLN A 87 26.54 -1.50 -11.76
N GLU A 88 25.93 -0.36 -12.08
CA GLU A 88 25.58 0.69 -11.10
C GLU A 88 24.47 0.29 -10.12
N VAL A 89 23.65 -0.70 -10.48
CA VAL A 89 22.52 -1.20 -9.68
C VAL A 89 22.80 -2.54 -9.00
N THR A 90 23.97 -3.14 -9.25
CA THR A 90 24.41 -4.39 -8.62
C THR A 90 25.12 -4.11 -7.30
N ASP A 91 24.66 -4.72 -6.20
CA ASP A 91 25.40 -4.66 -4.93
C ASP A 91 26.60 -5.64 -4.91
N ASP A 92 27.67 -5.26 -4.21
CA ASP A 92 28.79 -6.17 -3.92
C ASP A 92 28.41 -7.22 -2.86
N LYS A 93 28.14 -8.45 -3.28
CA LYS A 93 27.78 -9.59 -2.39
C LYS A 93 28.91 -10.05 -1.47
N MET A 94 30.15 -9.61 -1.67
CA MET A 94 31.25 -9.90 -0.75
C MET A 94 31.11 -9.12 0.57
N LEU A 95 30.33 -8.04 0.56
CA LEU A 95 30.09 -7.22 1.74
C LEU A 95 28.94 -7.73 2.60
N PRO A 96 29.03 -7.55 3.94
CA PRO A 96 27.91 -7.83 4.83
C PRO A 96 26.66 -7.05 4.42
N LYS A 97 25.48 -7.65 4.65
CA LYS A 97 24.18 -7.05 4.26
C LYS A 97 23.96 -5.63 4.79
N HIS A 98 24.43 -5.31 5.99
CA HIS A 98 24.29 -3.98 6.56
C HIS A 98 25.18 -2.95 5.84
N GLU A 99 26.39 -3.34 5.45
CA GLU A 99 27.29 -2.51 4.65
C GLU A 99 26.72 -2.24 3.26
N ARG A 100 26.18 -3.27 2.58
CA ARG A 100 25.49 -3.09 1.29
C ARG A 100 24.35 -2.08 1.38
N LYS A 101 23.52 -2.20 2.44
CA LYS A 101 22.45 -1.24 2.71
C LYS A 101 22.95 0.19 2.93
N ARG A 102 24.07 0.36 3.65
CA ARG A 102 24.70 1.68 3.86
C ARG A 102 25.19 2.26 2.53
N MET A 103 25.89 1.46 1.74
CA MET A 103 26.41 1.88 0.43
C MET A 103 25.29 2.26 -0.55
N GLN A 104 24.13 1.59 -0.53
CA GLN A 104 22.99 2.01 -1.35
C GLN A 104 22.53 3.44 -1.02
N VAL A 105 22.60 3.87 0.24
CA VAL A 105 22.26 5.25 0.65
C VAL A 105 23.34 6.22 0.20
N GLU A 106 24.62 5.89 0.44
CA GLU A 106 25.76 6.74 0.07
C GLU A 106 25.90 6.93 -1.44
N HIS A 107 25.69 5.88 -2.24
CA HIS A 107 25.84 5.92 -3.70
C HIS A 107 24.60 6.42 -4.44
N ALA A 108 23.42 6.44 -3.81
CA ALA A 108 22.18 6.91 -4.42
C ALA A 108 22.32 8.28 -5.11
N PRO A 109 22.83 9.36 -4.46
CA PRO A 109 22.96 10.67 -5.10
C PRO A 109 23.95 10.70 -6.27
N HIS A 110 24.94 9.81 -6.27
CA HIS A 110 26.04 9.76 -7.24
C HIS A 110 25.78 8.82 -8.43
N SER A 111 24.69 8.05 -8.41
CA SER A 111 24.31 7.17 -9.52
C SER A 111 23.90 7.97 -10.76
N SER A 112 24.10 7.41 -11.95
CA SER A 112 23.62 8.00 -13.20
C SER A 112 22.09 8.12 -13.23
N GLY A 113 21.55 9.03 -14.05
CA GLY A 113 20.09 9.19 -14.18
C GLY A 113 19.38 7.89 -14.58
N GLN A 114 19.99 7.13 -15.50
CA GLN A 114 19.50 5.82 -15.94
C GLN A 114 19.47 4.81 -14.77
N ALA A 115 20.54 4.72 -13.97
CA ALA A 115 20.58 3.85 -12.80
C ALA A 115 19.60 4.30 -11.69
N LYS A 116 19.42 5.61 -11.48
CA LYS A 116 18.44 6.15 -10.51
C LYS A 116 17.01 5.74 -10.87
N LEU A 117 16.65 5.74 -12.16
CA LEU A 117 15.34 5.24 -12.62
C LEU A 117 15.12 3.79 -12.20
N VAL A 118 16.06 2.90 -12.50
CA VAL A 118 15.98 1.48 -12.14
C VAL A 118 15.88 1.31 -10.62
N LYS A 119 16.70 2.02 -9.84
CA LYS A 119 16.66 1.99 -8.36
C LYS A 119 15.33 2.47 -7.78
N LEU A 120 14.74 3.54 -8.34
CA LEU A 120 13.42 4.02 -7.92
C LEU A 120 12.32 2.99 -8.17
N ALA A 121 12.30 2.39 -9.37
CA ALA A 121 11.31 1.40 -9.74
C ALA A 121 11.46 0.09 -8.93
N ASP A 122 12.69 -0.36 -8.70
CA ASP A 122 12.98 -1.50 -7.81
C ASP A 122 12.44 -1.27 -6.40
N LYS A 123 12.75 -0.11 -5.80
CA LYS A 123 12.24 0.23 -4.46
C LYS A 123 10.72 0.31 -4.44
N LEU A 124 10.10 0.91 -5.46
CA LEU A 124 8.65 1.01 -5.56
C LEU A 124 8.01 -0.38 -5.66
N TYR A 125 8.55 -1.28 -6.49
CA TYR A 125 8.06 -2.66 -6.60
C TYR A 125 8.15 -3.38 -5.26
N ASN A 126 9.32 -3.35 -4.62
CA ASN A 126 9.56 -4.06 -3.36
C ASN A 126 8.71 -3.52 -2.21
N LEU A 127 8.51 -2.21 -2.10
CA LEU A 127 7.64 -1.62 -1.07
C LEU A 127 6.16 -1.97 -1.29
N ARG A 128 5.70 -2.04 -2.55
CA ARG A 128 4.35 -2.52 -2.87
C ARG A 128 4.19 -4.00 -2.51
N ASP A 129 5.20 -4.82 -2.79
CA ASP A 129 5.17 -6.24 -2.45
C ASP A 129 5.10 -6.46 -0.94
N LEU A 130 5.89 -5.69 -0.16
CA LEU A 130 5.83 -5.71 1.31
C LEU A 130 4.47 -5.30 1.88
N ASN A 131 3.79 -4.33 1.26
CA ASN A 131 2.43 -3.94 1.66
C ASN A 131 1.38 -4.98 1.27
N ARG A 132 1.60 -5.69 0.16
CA ARG A 132 0.72 -6.77 -0.31
C ARG A 132 0.83 -7.99 0.61
N ARG A 133 2.06 -8.43 0.89
CA ARG A 133 2.36 -9.62 1.69
C ARG A 133 3.69 -9.47 2.42
N THR A 134 3.67 -9.74 3.72
CA THR A 134 4.91 -9.82 4.50
C THR A 134 5.69 -11.08 4.10
N PRO A 135 7.01 -10.98 3.81
CA PRO A 135 7.82 -12.13 3.46
C PRO A 135 7.85 -13.17 4.59
N ALA A 136 8.01 -14.45 4.23
CA ALA A 136 8.13 -15.53 5.20
C ALA A 136 9.27 -15.26 6.21
N GLY A 137 8.96 -15.41 7.50
CA GLY A 137 9.89 -15.19 8.61
C GLY A 137 10.25 -13.73 8.89
N TRP A 138 9.57 -12.75 8.28
CA TRP A 138 9.74 -11.34 8.64
C TRP A 138 8.74 -10.90 9.71
N THR A 139 9.22 -10.11 10.67
CA THR A 139 8.37 -9.43 11.65
C THR A 139 7.90 -8.07 11.13
N ALA A 140 6.90 -7.47 11.77
CA ALA A 140 6.41 -6.14 11.42
C ALA A 140 7.50 -5.07 11.58
N GLU A 141 8.37 -5.22 12.59
CA GLU A 141 9.52 -4.34 12.85
C GLU A 141 10.51 -4.42 11.69
N ARG A 142 10.82 -5.62 11.19
CA ARG A 142 11.73 -5.80 10.06
C ARG A 142 11.17 -5.22 8.76
N VAL A 143 9.85 -5.30 8.54
CA VAL A 143 9.20 -4.60 7.43
C VAL A 143 9.37 -3.09 7.61
N GLN A 144 9.18 -2.58 8.83
CA GLN A 144 9.34 -1.16 9.10
C GLN A 144 10.77 -0.67 8.89
N GLU A 145 11.79 -1.42 9.34
CA GLU A 145 13.20 -1.13 9.07
C GLU A 145 13.50 -1.06 7.57
N TYR A 146 12.85 -1.91 6.77
CA TYR A 146 12.98 -1.85 5.32
C TYR A 146 12.40 -0.56 4.74
N PHE A 147 11.22 -0.13 5.19
CA PHE A 147 10.61 1.14 4.76
C PHE A 147 11.49 2.34 5.14
N VAL A 148 12.06 2.36 6.35
CA VAL A 148 12.97 3.42 6.81
C VAL A 148 14.21 3.47 5.92
N TRP A 149 14.87 2.32 5.71
CA TRP A 149 16.04 2.25 4.84
C TRP A 149 15.73 2.66 3.39
N ALA A 150 14.61 2.20 2.83
CA ALA A 150 14.20 2.57 1.48
C ALA A 150 13.94 4.07 1.35
N CYS A 151 13.37 4.71 2.37
CA CYS A 151 13.19 6.16 2.41
C CYS A 151 14.53 6.89 2.33
N GLU A 152 15.55 6.46 3.08
CA GLU A 152 16.90 7.06 3.02
C GLU A 152 17.55 6.91 1.65
N VAL A 153 17.42 5.74 1.02
CA VAL A 153 17.91 5.53 -0.35
C VAL A 153 17.19 6.47 -1.32
N VAL A 154 15.85 6.50 -1.28
CA VAL A 154 15.03 7.32 -2.19
C VAL A 154 15.32 8.81 -2.05
N LYS A 155 15.69 9.32 -0.87
CA LYS A 155 16.13 10.73 -0.71
C LYS A 155 17.29 11.08 -1.64
N GLY A 156 18.27 10.19 -1.80
CA GLY A 156 19.39 10.38 -2.72
C GLY A 156 19.02 10.22 -4.20
N LEU A 157 17.88 9.60 -4.51
CA LEU A 157 17.41 9.37 -5.87
C LEU A 157 16.47 10.48 -6.37
N LYS A 158 16.06 11.43 -5.52
CA LYS A 158 15.11 12.50 -5.87
C LYS A 158 15.58 13.37 -7.03
N GLY A 159 14.62 13.94 -7.75
CA GLY A 159 14.87 14.78 -8.93
C GLY A 159 15.14 13.99 -10.20
N THR A 160 14.78 12.70 -10.24
CA THR A 160 14.97 11.81 -11.39
C THR A 160 13.67 11.56 -12.13
N ASN A 161 12.60 11.20 -11.42
CA ASN A 161 11.29 10.93 -12.03
C ASN A 161 10.17 11.25 -11.05
N LEU A 162 9.48 12.36 -11.30
CA LEU A 162 8.46 12.88 -10.40
C LEU A 162 7.32 11.86 -10.14
N ALA A 163 6.87 11.16 -11.18
CA ALA A 163 5.76 10.21 -11.04
C ALA A 163 6.10 9.02 -10.12
N LEU A 164 7.31 8.46 -10.24
CA LEU A 164 7.77 7.39 -9.35
C LEU A 164 8.03 7.90 -7.93
N GLU A 165 8.62 9.09 -7.80
CA GLU A 165 8.91 9.73 -6.51
C GLU A 165 7.61 10.03 -5.73
N GLU A 166 6.57 10.53 -6.39
CA GLU A 166 5.27 10.79 -5.78
C GLU A 166 4.62 9.50 -5.26
N LYS A 167 4.68 8.42 -6.04
CA LYS A 167 4.16 7.09 -5.63
C LYS A 167 4.91 6.51 -4.44
N LEU A 168 6.24 6.68 -4.39
CA LEU A 168 7.06 6.29 -3.25
C LEU A 168 6.71 7.10 -2.00
N GLU A 169 6.59 8.42 -2.14
CA GLU A 169 6.21 9.31 -1.04
C GLU A 169 4.80 8.98 -0.52
N GLU A 170 3.87 8.60 -1.40
CA GLU A 170 2.55 8.11 -1.00
C GLU A 170 2.65 6.85 -0.13
N LEU A 171 3.43 5.85 -0.53
CA LEU A 171 3.63 4.64 0.27
C LEU A 171 4.28 4.95 1.63
N PHE A 172 5.24 5.87 1.67
CA PHE A 172 5.85 6.30 2.93
C PHE A 172 4.85 7.01 3.83
N ARG A 173 3.98 7.88 3.29
CA ARG A 173 2.91 8.55 4.04
C ARG A 173 1.90 7.55 4.60
N GLN A 174 1.41 6.63 3.78
CA GLN A 174 0.48 5.58 4.20
C GLN A 174 1.08 4.77 5.35
N ARG A 175 2.35 4.34 5.22
CA ARG A 175 3.03 3.56 6.25
C ARG A 175 3.15 4.33 7.57
N ARG A 176 3.51 5.62 7.53
CA ARG A 176 3.56 6.48 8.72
C ARG A 176 2.20 6.53 9.42
N THR A 177 1.11 6.65 8.67
CA THR A 177 -0.25 6.65 9.22
C THR A 177 -0.63 5.30 9.83
N ILE A 178 -0.33 4.18 9.16
CA ILE A 178 -0.58 2.83 9.71
C ILE A 178 0.16 2.63 11.03
N ASN A 179 1.42 3.04 11.11
CA ASN A 179 2.21 2.87 12.34
C ASN A 179 1.63 3.68 13.51
N PHE A 180 1.22 4.92 13.24
CA PHE A 180 0.58 5.77 14.25
C PHE A 180 -0.73 5.14 14.74
N ALA A 181 -1.60 4.70 13.83
CA ALA A 181 -2.84 4.02 14.19
C ALA A 181 -2.56 2.72 14.99
N ALA A 182 -1.56 1.94 14.58
CA ALA A 182 -1.16 0.71 15.25
C ALA A 182 -0.66 0.96 16.67
N GLU A 183 0.13 2.02 16.88
CA GLU A 183 0.63 2.43 18.18
C GLU A 183 -0.52 2.86 19.11
N LYS A 184 -1.42 3.71 18.61
CA LYS A 184 -2.58 4.20 19.38
C LYS A 184 -3.55 3.07 19.74
N HIS A 185 -3.79 2.14 18.82
CA HIS A 185 -4.68 0.98 19.04
C HIS A 185 -3.95 -0.27 19.61
N ARG A 186 -2.69 -0.17 20.04
CA ARG A 186 -1.86 -1.35 20.41
C ARG A 186 -2.50 -2.28 21.46
N ASN A 187 -3.25 -1.70 22.39
CA ASN A 187 -3.90 -2.42 23.49
C ASN A 187 -5.38 -2.73 23.21
N GLN A 188 -5.93 -2.27 22.10
CA GLN A 188 -7.33 -2.48 21.75
C GLN A 188 -7.49 -3.80 20.97
N ARG A 189 -8.61 -4.48 21.20
CA ARG A 189 -9.01 -5.72 20.53
C ARG A 189 -10.41 -5.59 19.95
N ARG A 190 -10.68 -6.33 18.88
CA ARG A 190 -12.02 -6.50 18.30
C ARG A 190 -12.89 -7.34 19.24
N LYS A 191 -14.20 -7.16 19.14
CA LYS A 191 -15.20 -7.93 19.90
C LYS A 191 -15.59 -9.20 19.13
N ASP A 192 -14.59 -9.95 18.70
CA ASP A 192 -14.73 -11.26 18.06
C ASP A 192 -14.18 -12.35 18.99
N PRO A 193 -14.49 -13.64 18.75
CA PRO A 193 -14.03 -14.73 19.63
C PRO A 193 -12.51 -14.88 19.71
N GLU A 194 -11.77 -14.40 18.71
CA GLU A 194 -10.31 -14.51 18.62
C GLU A 194 -9.59 -13.30 19.27
N GLU A 195 -10.35 -12.31 19.75
CA GLU A 195 -9.86 -11.02 20.20
C GLU A 195 -8.82 -10.43 19.24
N THR A 196 -9.17 -10.34 17.95
CA THR A 196 -8.19 -9.90 16.94
C THR A 196 -7.70 -8.46 17.21
N PRO A 197 -6.43 -8.11 16.89
CA PRO A 197 -5.93 -6.75 17.08
C PRO A 197 -6.78 -5.70 16.36
N TYR A 198 -7.15 -4.62 17.06
CA TYR A 198 -8.10 -3.64 16.51
C TYR A 198 -7.59 -2.94 15.25
N ILE A 199 -6.28 -2.75 15.12
CA ILE A 199 -5.64 -2.15 13.94
C ILE A 199 -6.03 -2.82 12.60
N ASN A 200 -6.43 -4.09 12.63
CA ASN A 200 -6.92 -4.79 11.44
C ASN A 200 -8.17 -4.13 10.86
N HIS A 201 -9.00 -3.49 11.69
CA HIS A 201 -10.20 -2.77 11.26
C HIS A 201 -9.89 -1.51 10.46
N PRO A 202 -9.17 -0.49 10.97
CA PRO A 202 -8.81 0.67 10.16
C PRO A 202 -8.07 0.31 8.86
N ILE A 203 -7.18 -0.71 8.91
CA ILE A 203 -6.52 -1.24 7.70
C ILE A 203 -7.55 -1.83 6.72
N GLY A 204 -8.51 -2.60 7.22
CA GLY A 204 -9.59 -3.18 6.44
C GLY A 204 -10.49 -2.13 5.79
N VAL A 205 -10.86 -1.07 6.52
CA VAL A 205 -11.64 0.05 6.00
C VAL A 205 -10.88 0.77 4.88
N ALA A 206 -9.59 1.06 5.07
CA ALA A 206 -8.76 1.67 4.03
C ALA A 206 -8.61 0.77 2.79
N ARG A 207 -8.51 -0.56 2.98
CA ARG A 207 -8.49 -1.53 1.87
C ARG A 207 -9.80 -1.56 1.09
N ILE A 208 -10.95 -1.52 1.77
CA ILE A 208 -12.26 -1.45 1.12
C ILE A 208 -12.33 -0.18 0.24
N LEU A 209 -11.95 0.97 0.78
CA LEU A 209 -11.92 2.22 0.00
C LEU A 209 -11.04 2.12 -1.23
N SER A 210 -9.82 1.59 -1.08
CA SER A 210 -8.85 1.52 -2.17
C SER A 210 -9.25 0.52 -3.26
N TYR A 211 -9.53 -0.74 -2.87
CA TYR A 211 -9.73 -1.83 -3.84
C TYR A 211 -11.17 -1.95 -4.33
N GLU A 212 -12.16 -1.70 -3.47
CA GLU A 212 -13.57 -1.89 -3.81
C GLU A 212 -14.24 -0.56 -4.13
N GLY A 213 -13.87 0.52 -3.44
CA GLY A 213 -14.36 1.87 -3.71
C GLY A 213 -13.59 2.60 -4.83
N GLY A 214 -12.44 2.06 -5.27
CA GLY A 214 -11.59 2.69 -6.28
C GLY A 214 -10.95 4.00 -5.84
N ILE A 215 -10.85 4.25 -4.54
CA ILE A 215 -10.37 5.52 -3.99
C ILE A 215 -8.85 5.58 -4.01
N THR A 216 -8.32 6.60 -4.67
CA THR A 216 -6.89 6.91 -4.77
C THR A 216 -6.49 8.18 -4.02
N ASP A 217 -7.46 8.92 -3.43
CA ASP A 217 -7.15 10.10 -2.61
C ASP A 217 -6.51 9.65 -1.29
N ILE A 218 -5.20 9.90 -1.18
CA ILE A 218 -4.39 9.58 -0.01
C ILE A 218 -4.96 10.16 1.28
N LYS A 219 -5.57 11.35 1.26
CA LYS A 219 -6.09 12.00 2.46
C LYS A 219 -7.30 11.24 3.01
N VAL A 220 -8.14 10.70 2.12
CA VAL A 220 -9.27 9.85 2.48
C VAL A 220 -8.79 8.52 3.04
N LEU A 221 -7.77 7.90 2.41
CA LEU A 221 -7.18 6.65 2.91
C LEU A 221 -6.49 6.83 4.27
N GLN A 222 -5.80 7.96 4.49
CA GLN A 222 -5.23 8.29 5.79
C GLN A 222 -6.31 8.52 6.84
N ALA A 223 -7.37 9.26 6.50
CA ALA A 223 -8.49 9.47 7.42
C ALA A 223 -9.17 8.13 7.78
N ALA A 224 -9.32 7.21 6.81
CA ALA A 224 -9.84 5.88 7.08
C ALA A 224 -8.95 5.05 8.02
N LEU A 225 -7.63 5.18 7.92
CA LEU A 225 -6.70 4.53 8.87
C LEU A 225 -6.77 5.13 10.27
N LEU A 226 -7.24 6.37 10.40
CA LEU A 226 -7.27 7.14 11.65
C LEU A 226 -8.67 7.33 12.23
N HIS A 227 -9.73 6.85 11.56
CA HIS A 227 -11.10 7.27 11.85
C HIS A 227 -11.55 7.02 13.30
N ASP A 228 -11.06 5.94 13.92
CA ASP A 228 -11.38 5.58 15.31
C ASP A 228 -10.33 6.09 16.33
N THR A 229 -9.23 6.69 15.89
CA THR A 229 -8.13 7.04 16.82
C THR A 229 -8.53 8.14 17.80
N VAL A 230 -9.28 9.15 17.35
CA VAL A 230 -9.82 10.21 18.23
C VAL A 230 -10.95 9.67 19.11
N GLU A 231 -11.74 8.74 18.58
CA GLU A 231 -12.91 8.20 19.28
C GLU A 231 -12.51 7.22 20.40
N ASP A 232 -11.51 6.36 20.17
CA ASP A 232 -11.22 5.20 21.02
C ASP A 232 -9.84 5.22 21.70
N THR A 233 -9.01 6.24 21.44
CA THR A 233 -7.67 6.35 22.06
C THR A 233 -7.44 7.74 22.68
N ASP A 234 -6.23 8.00 23.17
CA ASP A 234 -5.79 9.31 23.67
C ASP A 234 -5.41 10.31 22.55
N THR A 235 -5.77 10.04 21.29
CA THR A 235 -5.41 10.89 20.15
C THR A 235 -6.30 12.12 20.12
N THR A 236 -5.73 13.31 19.88
CA THR A 236 -6.51 14.55 19.72
C THR A 236 -6.59 15.00 18.26
N PRO A 237 -7.61 15.78 17.86
CA PRO A 237 -7.67 16.38 16.53
C PRO A 237 -6.43 17.22 16.18
N GLU A 238 -5.87 17.93 17.16
CA GLU A 238 -4.67 18.75 16.99
C GLU A 238 -3.43 17.88 16.72
N GLU A 239 -3.33 16.72 17.37
CA GLU A 239 -2.26 15.74 17.09
C GLU A 239 -2.35 15.24 15.63
N ILE A 240 -3.57 14.97 15.14
CA ILE A 240 -3.79 14.55 13.76
C ILE A 240 -3.45 15.68 12.78
N GLU A 241 -3.88 16.91 13.06
CA GLU A 241 -3.58 18.07 12.22
C GLU A 241 -2.06 18.31 12.12
N ALA A 242 -1.35 18.25 13.25
CA ALA A 242 0.10 18.44 13.29
C ALA A 242 0.87 17.38 12.50
N LYS A 243 0.42 16.11 12.53
CA LYS A 243 1.13 14.98 11.89
C LYS A 243 0.71 14.70 10.44
N PHE A 244 -0.56 14.90 10.12
CA PHE A 244 -1.16 14.47 8.85
C PHE A 244 -1.84 15.62 8.07
N GLY A 245 -1.93 16.81 8.67
CA GLY A 245 -2.45 18.02 8.05
C GLY A 245 -3.95 18.25 8.28
N PRO A 246 -4.42 19.49 8.03
CA PRO A 246 -5.76 19.94 8.41
C PRO A 246 -6.88 19.22 7.66
N ILE A 247 -6.64 18.80 6.42
CA ILE A 247 -7.66 18.08 5.65
C ILE A 247 -7.93 16.69 6.24
N VAL A 248 -6.87 15.97 6.65
CA VAL A 248 -7.03 14.66 7.29
C VAL A 248 -7.73 14.82 8.63
N ALA A 249 -7.29 15.80 9.44
CA ALA A 249 -7.91 16.11 10.74
C ALA A 249 -9.41 16.41 10.61
N ARG A 250 -9.79 17.24 9.63
CA ARG A 250 -11.20 17.56 9.36
C ARG A 250 -12.02 16.32 9.00
N ILE A 251 -11.52 15.46 8.11
CA ILE A 251 -12.24 14.23 7.74
C ILE A 251 -12.39 13.32 8.95
N VAL A 252 -11.32 13.13 9.74
CA VAL A 252 -11.37 12.31 10.97
C VAL A 252 -12.39 12.89 11.97
N GLN A 253 -12.40 14.21 12.16
CA GLN A 253 -13.36 14.87 13.04
C GLN A 253 -14.82 14.66 12.58
N GLU A 254 -15.11 14.70 11.28
CA GLU A 254 -16.46 14.46 10.73
C GLU A 254 -16.95 13.01 10.90
N VAL A 255 -16.04 12.06 11.10
CA VAL A 255 -16.35 10.63 11.30
C VAL A 255 -16.23 10.17 12.76
N THR A 256 -15.81 11.06 13.66
CA THR A 256 -15.68 10.80 15.11
C THR A 256 -17.01 11.10 15.81
N ASP A 257 -17.51 10.16 16.62
CA ASP A 257 -18.66 10.43 17.47
C ASP A 257 -18.28 11.12 18.79
N ASP A 258 -19.18 11.95 19.33
CA ASP A 258 -19.05 12.51 20.68
C ASP A 258 -19.32 11.45 21.76
N LYS A 259 -18.26 10.91 22.37
CA LYS A 259 -18.32 9.90 23.45
C LYS A 259 -18.91 10.40 24.76
N THR A 260 -19.13 11.70 24.93
CA THR A 260 -19.84 12.23 26.11
C THR A 260 -21.33 11.87 26.08
N LEU A 261 -21.87 11.57 24.91
CA LEU A 261 -23.27 11.21 24.71
C LEU A 261 -23.52 9.71 24.89
N PRO A 262 -24.71 9.32 25.41
CA PRO A 262 -25.12 7.92 25.47
C PRO A 262 -25.11 7.24 24.09
N LYS A 263 -24.80 5.93 24.05
CA LYS A 263 -24.69 5.16 22.80
C LYS A 263 -25.91 5.27 21.87
N HIS A 264 -27.12 5.29 22.41
CA HIS A 264 -28.35 5.38 21.61
C HIS A 264 -28.48 6.76 20.94
N GLU A 265 -28.01 7.81 21.60
CA GLU A 265 -28.00 9.17 21.08
C GLU A 265 -26.94 9.35 19.98
N ARG A 266 -25.73 8.81 20.18
CA ARG A 266 -24.69 8.77 19.13
C ARG A 266 -25.20 8.08 17.86
N LYS A 267 -25.87 6.92 18.03
CA LYS A 267 -26.50 6.20 16.91
C LYS A 267 -27.57 7.01 16.17
N ARG A 268 -28.38 7.80 16.89
CA ARG A 268 -29.39 8.70 16.31
C ARG A 268 -28.72 9.81 15.51
N MET A 269 -27.69 10.45 16.08
CA MET A 269 -26.93 11.51 15.41
C MET A 269 -26.22 11.02 14.15
N GLN A 270 -25.71 9.78 14.12
CA GLN A 270 -25.11 9.22 12.90
C GLN A 270 -26.10 9.16 11.74
N VAL A 271 -27.38 8.85 12.00
CA VAL A 271 -28.44 8.84 10.96
C VAL A 271 -28.74 10.27 10.50
N GLU A 272 -28.89 11.21 11.44
CA GLU A 272 -29.20 12.61 11.15
C GLU A 272 -28.06 13.33 10.39
N HIS A 273 -26.80 13.10 10.78
CA HIS A 273 -25.64 13.76 10.19
C HIS A 273 -25.12 13.09 8.92
N ALA A 274 -25.51 11.85 8.62
CA ALA A 274 -25.11 11.13 7.41
C ALA A 274 -25.31 11.96 6.12
N PRO A 275 -26.50 12.52 5.81
CA PRO A 275 -26.72 13.30 4.58
C PRO A 275 -25.89 14.59 4.52
N HIS A 276 -25.54 15.16 5.68
CA HIS A 276 -24.83 16.43 5.81
C HIS A 276 -23.29 16.30 5.87
N SER A 277 -22.77 15.07 5.96
CA SER A 277 -21.32 14.83 5.98
C SER A 277 -20.68 15.19 4.63
N SER A 278 -19.41 15.62 4.64
CA SER A 278 -18.68 15.84 3.39
C SER A 278 -18.53 14.55 2.58
N GLY A 279 -18.37 14.67 1.25
CA GLY A 279 -18.18 13.48 0.39
C GLY A 279 -17.01 12.59 0.84
N GLN A 280 -15.92 13.19 1.32
CA GLN A 280 -14.77 12.46 1.87
C GLN A 280 -15.12 11.69 3.15
N ALA A 281 -15.86 12.31 4.08
CA ALA A 281 -16.34 11.64 5.29
C ALA A 281 -17.38 10.55 4.99
N LYS A 282 -18.28 10.78 4.01
CA LYS A 282 -19.26 9.78 3.56
C LYS A 282 -18.58 8.51 3.04
N LEU A 283 -17.50 8.63 2.27
CA LEU A 283 -16.70 7.49 1.82
C LEU A 283 -16.21 6.65 3.01
N VAL A 284 -15.56 7.28 3.99
CA VAL A 284 -15.04 6.60 5.18
C VAL A 284 -16.17 5.92 5.96
N LYS A 285 -17.30 6.62 6.16
CA LYS A 285 -18.49 6.06 6.84
C LYS A 285 -19.07 4.84 6.11
N LEU A 286 -19.18 4.87 4.77
CA LEU A 286 -19.64 3.74 3.98
C LEU A 286 -18.73 2.52 4.14
N ALA A 287 -17.42 2.72 4.01
CA ALA A 287 -16.44 1.64 4.13
C ALA A 287 -16.37 1.06 5.55
N ASP A 288 -16.45 1.90 6.58
CA ASP A 288 -16.54 1.48 7.98
C ASP A 288 -17.78 0.59 8.22
N LYS A 289 -18.96 1.02 7.73
CA LYS A 289 -20.18 0.21 7.85
C LYS A 289 -20.05 -1.10 7.09
N LEU A 290 -19.49 -1.09 5.88
CA LEU A 290 -19.29 -2.30 5.09
C LEU A 290 -18.36 -3.29 5.79
N TYR A 291 -17.23 -2.81 6.36
CA TYR A 291 -16.32 -3.66 7.11
C TYR A 291 -17.01 -4.29 8.33
N ASN A 292 -17.68 -3.47 9.14
CA ASN A 292 -18.33 -3.93 10.36
C ASN A 292 -19.48 -4.92 10.08
N LEU A 293 -20.28 -4.70 9.04
CA LEU A 293 -21.34 -5.64 8.65
C LEU A 293 -20.78 -6.99 8.17
N ARG A 294 -19.67 -6.98 7.41
CA ARG A 294 -18.98 -8.20 6.99
C ARG A 294 -18.40 -8.97 8.18
N ASP A 295 -17.77 -8.26 9.11
CA ASP A 295 -17.19 -8.86 10.31
C ASP A 295 -18.26 -9.49 11.20
N LEU A 296 -19.40 -8.80 11.42
CA LEU A 296 -20.54 -9.34 12.15
C LEU A 296 -21.15 -10.59 11.48
N ASN A 297 -21.31 -10.58 10.15
CA ASN A 297 -21.80 -11.74 9.41
C ASN A 297 -20.87 -12.95 9.53
N ARG A 298 -19.57 -12.74 9.62
CA ARG A 298 -18.58 -13.81 9.77
C ARG A 298 -18.54 -14.37 11.19
N CYS A 299 -18.50 -13.48 12.19
CA CYS A 299 -18.11 -13.87 13.55
C CYS A 299 -19.30 -14.22 14.46
N THR A 300 -20.46 -13.57 14.31
CA THR A 300 -21.62 -13.79 15.21
C THR A 300 -22.97 -13.77 14.49
N PRO A 301 -23.14 -14.49 13.36
CA PRO A 301 -24.29 -14.29 12.48
C PRO A 301 -25.67 -14.51 13.11
N ALA A 302 -25.77 -15.35 14.14
CA ALA A 302 -27.03 -15.75 14.77
C ALA A 302 -27.45 -14.89 15.98
N ALA A 303 -26.65 -13.90 16.41
CA ALA A 303 -27.01 -13.08 17.56
C ALA A 303 -28.06 -12.02 17.19
N GLU A 304 -29.14 -11.91 17.97
CA GLU A 304 -30.26 -10.98 17.75
C GLU A 304 -29.81 -9.51 17.61
N ARG A 305 -28.78 -9.13 18.38
CA ARG A 305 -28.14 -7.81 18.32
C ARG A 305 -27.51 -7.48 16.96
N VAL A 306 -27.22 -8.48 16.13
CA VAL A 306 -26.73 -8.27 14.76
C VAL A 306 -27.84 -7.74 13.88
N GLN A 307 -29.06 -8.25 13.99
CA GLN A 307 -30.18 -7.75 13.17
C GLN A 307 -30.48 -6.27 13.48
N GLU A 308 -30.49 -5.90 14.76
CA GLU A 308 -30.63 -4.49 15.18
C GLU A 308 -29.53 -3.60 14.60
N TYR A 309 -28.29 -4.11 14.54
CA TYR A 309 -27.18 -3.39 13.95
C TYR A 309 -27.36 -3.22 12.43
N PHE A 310 -27.80 -4.25 11.72
CA PHE A 310 -28.09 -4.18 10.28
C PHE A 310 -29.18 -3.16 9.95
N VAL A 311 -30.27 -3.15 10.72
CA VAL A 311 -31.36 -2.16 10.55
C VAL A 311 -30.85 -0.74 10.79
N TRP A 312 -30.11 -0.52 11.88
CA TRP A 312 -29.52 0.80 12.16
C TRP A 312 -28.51 1.23 11.08
N ALA A 313 -27.63 0.33 10.64
CA ALA A 313 -26.65 0.63 9.61
C ALA A 313 -27.31 0.98 8.28
N CYS A 314 -28.44 0.32 7.94
CA CYS A 314 -29.25 0.65 6.77
C CYS A 314 -29.74 2.11 6.81
N GLU A 315 -30.29 2.56 7.94
CA GLU A 315 -30.74 3.95 8.11
C GLU A 315 -29.60 4.97 7.95
N VAL A 316 -28.41 4.66 8.48
CA VAL A 316 -27.24 5.50 8.26
C VAL A 316 -26.86 5.54 6.77
N VAL A 317 -26.80 4.38 6.11
CA VAL A 317 -26.40 4.26 4.70
C VAL A 317 -27.37 4.98 3.76
N LYS A 318 -28.68 5.05 4.07
CA LYS A 318 -29.65 5.88 3.33
C LYS A 318 -29.20 7.34 3.19
N GLY A 319 -28.68 7.91 4.28
CA GLY A 319 -28.12 9.27 4.27
C GLY A 319 -26.78 9.39 3.53
N LEU A 320 -26.09 8.29 3.28
CA LEU A 320 -24.79 8.27 2.60
C LEU A 320 -24.89 7.97 1.09
N LYS A 321 -26.07 7.61 0.56
CA LYS A 321 -26.26 7.23 -0.85
C LYS A 321 -25.82 8.33 -1.83
N GLY A 322 -25.45 7.91 -3.04
CA GLY A 322 -24.96 8.79 -4.09
C GLY A 322 -23.51 9.24 -3.90
N THR A 323 -22.76 8.57 -3.03
CA THR A 323 -21.34 8.86 -2.77
C THR A 323 -20.42 7.90 -3.53
N ASN A 324 -20.69 6.60 -3.47
CA ASN A 324 -19.88 5.59 -4.17
C ASN A 324 -20.72 4.35 -4.47
N LEU A 325 -21.13 4.22 -5.74
CA LEU A 325 -22.02 3.16 -6.20
C LEU A 325 -21.47 1.75 -5.91
N ALA A 326 -20.16 1.52 -6.07
CA ALA A 326 -19.56 0.21 -5.85
C ALA A 326 -19.62 -0.26 -4.39
N LEU A 327 -19.45 0.66 -3.43
CA LEU A 327 -19.61 0.36 -2.00
C LEU A 327 -21.10 0.22 -1.62
N GLU A 328 -21.96 1.06 -2.19
CA GLU A 328 -23.41 1.05 -1.95
C GLU A 328 -24.03 -0.27 -2.42
N GLU A 329 -23.69 -0.77 -3.62
CA GLU A 329 -24.18 -2.05 -4.15
C GLU A 329 -23.83 -3.24 -3.23
N LYS A 330 -22.62 -3.23 -2.66
CA LYS A 330 -22.17 -4.28 -1.72
C LYS A 330 -22.90 -4.22 -0.39
N LEU A 331 -23.19 -3.01 0.09
CA LEU A 331 -24.02 -2.80 1.28
C LEU A 331 -25.45 -3.28 1.02
N GLU A 332 -26.03 -2.93 -0.13
CA GLU A 332 -27.37 -3.38 -0.55
C GLU A 332 -27.48 -4.91 -0.60
N GLU A 333 -26.45 -5.58 -1.11
CA GLU A 333 -26.39 -7.05 -1.11
C GLU A 333 -26.42 -7.63 0.31
N LEU A 334 -25.61 -7.08 1.22
CA LEU A 334 -25.59 -7.51 2.63
C LEU A 334 -26.91 -7.26 3.35
N PHE A 335 -27.55 -6.11 3.11
CA PHE A 335 -28.88 -5.82 3.67
C PHE A 335 -29.94 -6.78 3.15
N ARG A 336 -29.93 -7.07 1.83
CA ARG A 336 -30.85 -8.02 1.20
C ARG A 336 -30.72 -9.43 1.78
N GLN A 337 -29.49 -9.90 2.00
CA GLN A 337 -29.22 -11.20 2.64
C GLN A 337 -29.81 -11.32 4.06
N ARG A 338 -30.03 -10.18 4.73
CA ARG A 338 -30.62 -10.07 6.08
C ARG A 338 -32.08 -9.62 6.09
N GLY A 339 -32.73 -9.55 4.92
CA GLY A 339 -34.13 -9.10 4.81
C GLY A 339 -34.35 -7.64 5.16
N VAL A 340 -33.29 -6.81 5.14
CA VAL A 340 -33.36 -5.36 5.36
C VAL A 340 -33.39 -4.67 4.00
N GLN A 341 -34.32 -3.73 3.81
CA GLN A 341 -34.43 -2.96 2.57
C GLN A 341 -33.79 -1.58 2.74
N LEU A 342 -32.84 -1.27 1.84
CA LEU A 342 -32.13 0.01 1.76
C LEU A 342 -32.94 1.06 0.98
#